data_AF-A0A2E3YHK4-F1
#
_entry.id   AF-A0A2E3YHK4-F1
#
_cell.length_a   1.000
_cell.length_b   1.000
_cell.length_c   1.000
_cell.angle_alpha   90.00
_cell.angle_beta   90.00
_cell.angle_gamma   90.00
#
_symmetry.space_group_name_H-M   'P 1'
#
loop_
_entity.id
_entity.type
_entity.pdbx_description
1 polymer ?
#
loop_
_entity_poly.entity_id
_entity_poly.type
_entity_poly.pdbx_seq_one_letter_code
_entity_poly.pdbx_strand_id
1 'polypeptide(L)'
;EQSNWIWISDDGGDSWSSPRATPVVGIVPDQLIELRHADHAGRWLLGAHTRLPPAETPLWSVRTWLSDDAGESWQGPFPFPLPGCDRPVAGMVDDDLMLITRRYMQGGKGWVGWWTQNFFGALTDLKSCRARRRQDAHTRILPIDFDRHLESDTGYSGWVCFDDGEIYVVNYILDDAPKAQIRGYSLHLEDFRLEGTRR
;
A
#
# COMPACT_ATOMS: atom_id res chain seq x y z
N GLU A 1 19.28 9.02 -3.68
CA GLU A 1 17.98 8.38 -3.40
C GLU A 1 16.87 9.31 -3.89
N GLN A 2 15.71 8.76 -4.25
CA GLN A 2 14.54 9.58 -4.59
C GLN A 2 13.91 10.11 -3.29
N SER A 3 13.52 11.39 -3.29
CA SER A 3 12.92 12.10 -2.16
C SER A 3 11.46 12.41 -2.42
N ASN A 4 10.65 12.41 -1.35
CA ASN A 4 9.22 12.69 -1.43
C ASN A 4 8.91 14.04 -0.75
N TRP A 5 7.98 14.79 -1.35
CA TRP A 5 7.65 16.17 -0.98
C TRP A 5 6.13 16.32 -0.86
N ILE A 6 5.69 17.21 0.02
CA ILE A 6 4.27 17.49 0.28
C ILE A 6 3.97 18.94 -0.09
N TRP A 7 2.84 19.13 -0.76
CA TRP A 7 2.19 20.43 -0.95
C TRP A 7 0.80 20.33 -0.32
N ILE A 8 0.39 21.37 0.40
CA ILE A 8 -0.90 21.43 1.10
C ILE A 8 -1.69 22.61 0.55
N SER A 9 -2.97 22.40 0.31
CA SER A 9 -3.95 23.44 0.09
C SER A 9 -4.94 23.43 1.25
N ASP A 10 -5.25 24.60 1.79
CA ASP A 10 -6.27 24.85 2.81
C ASP A 10 -7.51 25.56 2.26
N ASP A 11 -7.53 25.83 0.95
CA ASP A 11 -8.56 26.58 0.23
C ASP A 11 -9.22 25.77 -0.90
N GLY A 12 -9.20 24.44 -0.80
CA GLY A 12 -9.87 23.56 -1.77
C GLY A 12 -9.15 23.43 -3.11
N GLY A 13 -7.86 23.79 -3.16
CA GLY A 13 -6.97 23.64 -4.32
C GLY A 13 -6.71 24.94 -5.09
N ASP A 14 -7.26 26.07 -4.64
CA ASP A 14 -7.07 27.39 -5.26
C ASP A 14 -5.62 27.88 -5.12
N SER A 15 -4.99 27.61 -3.98
CA SER A 15 -3.57 27.87 -3.74
C SER A 15 -2.90 26.71 -3.01
N TRP A 16 -1.56 26.69 -3.07
CA TRP A 16 -0.74 25.62 -2.50
C TRP A 16 0.42 26.20 -1.70
N SER A 17 0.76 25.52 -0.62
CA SER A 17 1.94 25.81 0.18
C SER A 17 3.22 25.69 -0.66
N SER A 18 4.30 26.29 -0.16
CA SER A 18 5.65 25.90 -0.60
C SER A 18 5.89 24.40 -0.38
N PRO A 19 6.77 23.76 -1.17
CA PRO A 19 7.11 22.34 -1.00
C PRO A 19 7.69 22.06 0.39
N ARG A 20 7.13 21.07 1.09
CA ARG A 20 7.62 20.56 2.37
C ARG A 20 8.38 19.25 2.13
N ALA A 21 9.67 19.24 2.46
CA ALA A 21 10.49 18.02 2.35
C ALA A 21 10.03 17.00 3.38
N THR A 22 9.93 15.73 2.99
CA THR A 22 9.72 14.62 3.93
C THR A 22 11.01 13.80 4.09
N PRO A 23 11.20 13.08 5.22
CA PRO A 23 12.28 12.12 5.34
C PRO A 23 11.98 10.79 4.61
N VAL A 24 10.86 10.69 3.90
CA VAL A 24 10.45 9.48 3.18
C VAL A 24 11.33 9.32 1.95
N VAL A 25 12.12 8.24 1.95
CA VAL A 25 12.99 7.84 0.84
C VAL A 25 12.44 6.59 0.17
N GLY A 26 12.54 6.54 -1.16
CA GLY A 26 11.99 5.45 -1.95
C GLY A 26 11.32 5.96 -3.22
N ILE A 27 10.79 5.02 -3.99
CA ILE A 27 10.06 5.30 -5.23
C ILE A 27 8.58 4.98 -5.01
N VAL A 28 7.69 5.62 -5.77
CA VAL A 28 6.24 5.35 -5.71
C VAL A 28 5.72 5.43 -4.25
N PRO A 29 5.73 6.64 -3.64
CA PRO A 29 5.07 6.82 -2.36
C PRO A 29 3.60 6.40 -2.48
N ASP A 30 3.13 5.72 -1.44
CA ASP A 30 1.72 5.38 -1.27
C ASP A 30 0.88 6.64 -1.06
N GLN A 31 -0.43 6.49 -0.86
CA GLN A 31 -1.31 7.52 -0.36
C GLN A 31 -0.86 7.98 1.03
N LEU A 32 -0.94 9.30 1.26
CA LEU A 32 -0.86 9.87 2.61
C LEU A 32 -2.20 9.60 3.31
N ILE A 33 -2.17 8.78 4.36
CA ILE A 33 -3.37 8.40 5.10
C ILE A 33 -3.39 9.16 6.41
N GLU A 34 -4.43 9.95 6.63
CA GLU A 34 -4.75 10.49 7.94
C GLU A 34 -5.70 9.54 8.67
N LEU A 35 -5.29 9.09 9.85
CA LEU A 35 -6.11 8.27 10.73
C LEU A 35 -7.25 9.12 11.30
N ARG A 36 -8.48 8.62 11.20
CA ARG A 36 -9.69 9.41 11.52
C ARG A 36 -10.35 9.03 12.85
N HIS A 37 -9.98 7.90 13.45
CA HIS A 37 -10.73 7.28 14.55
C HIS A 37 -9.84 6.96 15.76
N ALA A 38 -10.50 6.80 16.92
CA ALA A 38 -9.92 6.48 18.23
C ALA A 38 -8.84 7.47 18.70
N ASP A 39 -7.93 7.02 19.57
CA ASP A 39 -6.87 7.83 20.21
C ASP A 39 -5.82 8.39 19.23
N HIS A 40 -6.00 8.19 17.93
CA HIS A 40 -5.01 8.52 16.89
C HIS A 40 -5.57 9.37 15.75
N ALA A 41 -6.77 9.92 15.93
CA ALA A 41 -7.31 10.92 15.02
C ALA A 41 -6.28 12.03 14.76
N GLY A 42 -5.97 12.29 13.49
CA GLY A 42 -5.00 13.30 13.04
C GLY A 42 -3.57 12.79 12.80
N ARG A 43 -3.24 11.55 13.15
CA ARG A 43 -1.93 10.95 12.82
C ARG A 43 -1.86 10.60 11.34
N TRP A 44 -0.74 10.92 10.69
CA TRP A 44 -0.47 10.57 9.30
C TRP A 44 0.40 9.31 9.18
N LEU A 45 0.06 8.47 8.20
CA LEU A 45 0.84 7.32 7.74
C LEU A 45 1.28 7.55 6.30
N LEU A 46 2.55 7.29 6.02
CA LEU A 46 3.07 7.28 4.65
C LEU A 46 3.93 6.04 4.42
N GLY A 47 3.56 5.24 3.43
CA GLY A 47 4.33 4.10 2.95
C GLY A 47 5.17 4.45 1.73
N ALA A 48 6.36 3.88 1.62
CA ALA A 48 7.13 3.97 0.39
C ALA A 48 7.87 2.68 0.09
N HIS A 49 8.03 2.41 -1.20
CA HIS A 49 8.77 1.28 -1.69
C HIS A 49 10.26 1.58 -1.71
N THR A 50 11.08 0.72 -1.08
CA THR A 50 12.53 0.86 -1.08
C THR A 50 13.27 -0.48 -1.21
N ARG A 51 14.54 -0.38 -1.62
CA ARG A 51 15.44 -1.51 -1.86
C ARG A 51 16.25 -1.81 -0.60
N LEU A 52 16.22 -3.05 -0.11
CA LEU A 52 17.04 -3.45 1.03
C LEU A 52 18.52 -3.69 0.60
N PRO A 53 19.52 -3.16 1.33
CA PRO A 53 20.92 -3.59 1.18
C PRO A 53 21.16 -4.99 1.80
N PRO A 54 22.19 -5.75 1.34
CA PRO A 54 23.10 -5.45 0.23
C PRO A 54 22.51 -5.81 -1.15
N ALA A 55 23.03 -5.15 -2.18
CA ALA A 55 22.45 -5.07 -3.52
C ALA A 55 22.60 -6.33 -4.41
N GLU A 56 23.12 -7.44 -3.89
CA GLU A 56 23.38 -8.64 -4.69
C GLU A 56 22.08 -9.34 -5.13
N THR A 57 21.03 -9.23 -4.31
CA THR A 57 19.65 -9.60 -4.68
C THR A 57 18.68 -8.60 -4.05
N PRO A 58 18.33 -7.51 -4.75
CA PRO A 58 17.48 -6.48 -4.19
C PRO A 58 16.10 -7.04 -3.91
N LEU A 59 15.77 -7.17 -2.62
CA LEU A 59 14.42 -7.49 -2.20
C LEU A 59 13.68 -6.19 -1.92
N TRP A 60 12.56 -6.08 -2.61
CA TRP A 60 11.66 -4.95 -2.56
C TRP A 60 10.80 -5.03 -1.30
N SER A 61 10.78 -3.95 -0.52
CA SER A 61 10.08 -3.90 0.77
C SER A 61 9.44 -2.54 1.00
N VAL A 62 8.31 -2.53 1.71
CA VAL A 62 7.69 -1.30 2.17
C VAL A 62 8.21 -0.93 3.55
N ARG A 63 8.48 0.37 3.71
CA ARG A 63 8.72 1.01 5.00
C ARG A 63 7.61 2.03 5.25
N THR A 64 7.29 2.25 6.52
CA THR A 64 6.28 3.21 6.93
C THR A 64 6.90 4.32 7.77
N TRP A 65 6.33 5.51 7.64
CA TRP A 65 6.63 6.69 8.44
C TRP A 65 5.36 7.19 9.10
N LEU A 66 5.49 7.71 10.31
CA LEU A 66 4.39 8.21 11.13
C LEU A 66 4.61 9.70 11.43
N SER A 67 3.56 10.51 11.33
CA SER A 67 3.58 11.89 11.83
C SER A 67 2.37 12.14 12.72
N ASP A 68 2.61 12.82 13.85
CA ASP A 68 1.59 13.17 14.85
C ASP A 68 1.15 14.64 14.75
N ASP A 69 1.71 15.38 13.80
CA ASP A 69 1.65 16.83 13.72
C ASP A 69 1.53 17.30 12.26
N ALA A 70 0.70 16.60 11.48
CA ALA A 70 0.40 16.96 10.08
C ALA A 70 1.66 17.16 9.21
N GLY A 71 2.63 16.27 9.39
CA GLY A 71 3.86 16.21 8.62
C GLY A 71 4.95 17.20 9.03
N GLU A 72 4.77 17.97 10.12
CA GLU A 72 5.82 18.87 10.65
C GLU A 72 7.02 18.06 11.15
N SER A 73 6.77 16.92 11.79
CA SER A 73 7.78 15.95 12.18
C SER A 73 7.37 14.52 11.84
N TRP A 74 8.36 13.65 11.66
CA TRP A 74 8.16 12.26 11.25
C TRP A 74 9.02 11.31 12.07
N GLN A 75 8.46 10.13 12.33
CA GLN A 75 9.13 8.99 12.95
C GLN A 75 9.31 7.86 11.93
N GLY A 76 10.39 7.09 12.06
CA GLY A 76 10.71 5.99 11.15
C GLY A 76 11.98 6.25 10.32
N PRO A 77 12.23 5.47 9.26
CA PRO A 77 11.35 4.42 8.72
C PRO A 77 11.21 3.20 9.63
N PHE A 78 10.02 2.61 9.65
CA PHE A 78 9.77 1.32 10.29
C PHE A 78 9.58 0.19 9.26
N PRO A 79 10.20 -0.99 9.47
CA PRO A 79 10.02 -2.12 8.57
C PRO A 79 8.63 -2.75 8.77
N PHE A 80 7.92 -2.99 7.66
CA PHE A 80 6.58 -3.58 7.68
C PHE A 80 6.58 -5.01 7.11
N PRO A 81 5.74 -5.95 7.59
CA PRO A 81 5.77 -7.35 7.17
C PRO A 81 5.13 -7.61 5.79
N LEU A 82 5.44 -6.78 4.80
CA LEU A 82 4.89 -6.86 3.44
C LEU A 82 6.01 -7.10 2.40
N PRO A 83 6.48 -8.37 2.24
CA PRO A 83 7.65 -8.68 1.42
C PRO A 83 7.35 -8.61 -0.08
N GLY A 84 8.33 -8.16 -0.88
CA GLY A 84 8.21 -8.04 -2.34
C GLY A 84 7.16 -7.00 -2.74
N CYS A 85 6.98 -5.94 -1.95
CA CYS A 85 5.89 -4.99 -2.14
C CYS A 85 6.29 -3.87 -3.08
N ASP A 86 5.63 -3.82 -4.23
CA ASP A 86 5.76 -2.75 -5.20
C ASP A 86 4.40 -2.09 -5.45
N ARG A 87 4.41 -0.77 -5.70
CA ARG A 87 3.21 0.06 -5.90
C ARG A 87 2.10 -0.19 -4.86
N PRO A 88 2.39 -0.04 -3.55
CA PRO A 88 1.36 -0.16 -2.53
C PRO A 88 0.31 0.95 -2.71
N VAL A 89 -0.95 0.59 -2.47
CA VAL A 89 -2.07 1.52 -2.33
C VAL A 89 -2.82 1.15 -1.05
N ALA A 90 -2.54 1.90 0.01
CA ALA A 90 -3.13 1.71 1.32
C ALA A 90 -4.37 2.60 1.52
N GLY A 91 -5.28 2.16 2.39
CA GLY A 91 -6.48 2.89 2.78
C GLY A 91 -7.21 2.19 3.91
N MET A 92 -8.00 2.96 4.67
CA MET A 92 -8.82 2.41 5.75
C MET A 92 -10.02 1.66 5.17
N VAL A 93 -10.26 0.44 5.63
CA VAL A 93 -11.48 -0.33 5.34
C VAL A 93 -12.57 0.03 6.35
N ASP A 94 -12.17 0.15 7.62
CA ASP A 94 -12.98 0.62 8.73
C ASP A 94 -12.08 1.35 9.76
N ASP A 95 -12.58 1.61 10.96
CA ASP A 95 -11.86 2.31 12.02
C ASP A 95 -10.59 1.58 12.50
N ASP A 96 -10.52 0.26 12.36
CA ASP A 96 -9.49 -0.61 12.93
C ASP A 96 -8.63 -1.32 11.88
N LEU A 97 -9.09 -1.40 10.63
CA LEU A 97 -8.49 -2.17 9.56
C LEU A 97 -8.04 -1.30 8.39
N MET A 98 -6.85 -1.63 7.88
CA MET A 98 -6.29 -1.06 6.68
C MET A 98 -6.09 -2.15 5.63
N LEU A 99 -6.47 -1.88 4.39
CA LEU A 99 -6.14 -2.70 3.23
C LEU A 99 -5.02 -2.03 2.46
N ILE A 100 -4.05 -2.83 1.99
CA ILE A 100 -2.98 -2.40 1.11
C ILE A 100 -3.03 -3.29 -0.13
N THR A 101 -3.47 -2.75 -1.27
CA THR A 101 -3.32 -3.43 -2.56
C THR A 101 -1.93 -3.20 -3.10
N ARG A 102 -1.36 -4.17 -3.82
CA ARG A 102 0.01 -4.06 -4.31
C ARG A 102 0.32 -5.01 -5.45
N ARG A 103 1.32 -4.65 -6.24
CA ARG A 103 2.09 -5.60 -7.02
C ARG A 103 3.01 -6.40 -6.11
N TYR A 104 3.11 -7.70 -6.35
CA TYR A 104 4.16 -8.52 -5.76
C TYR A 104 5.34 -8.67 -6.73
N MET A 105 6.51 -8.18 -6.31
CA MET A 105 7.80 -8.37 -6.99
C MET A 105 8.71 -9.25 -6.13
N GLN A 106 8.85 -10.52 -6.54
CA GLN A 106 9.58 -11.56 -5.81
C GLN A 106 11.10 -11.36 -5.75
N GLY A 107 11.68 -10.51 -6.60
CA GLY A 107 13.14 -10.31 -6.73
C GLY A 107 13.86 -11.36 -7.60
N GLY A 108 15.19 -11.31 -7.67
CA GLY A 108 16.05 -12.20 -8.50
C GLY A 108 16.63 -11.54 -9.78
N LYS A 109 16.62 -12.25 -10.91
CA LYS A 109 16.86 -11.67 -12.25
C LYS A 109 15.52 -11.52 -12.97
N GLY A 110 14.98 -10.31 -13.07
CA GLY A 110 13.72 -10.12 -13.76
C GLY A 110 13.47 -8.69 -14.20
N TRP A 111 12.38 -8.58 -14.95
CA TRP A 111 11.89 -7.40 -15.64
C TRP A 111 10.36 -7.54 -15.77
N VAL A 112 9.71 -6.59 -16.44
CA VAL A 112 8.30 -6.71 -16.85
C VAL A 112 8.07 -8.08 -17.50
N GLY A 113 6.92 -8.71 -17.23
CA GLY A 113 6.60 -10.09 -17.63
C GLY A 113 6.97 -11.13 -16.57
N TRP A 114 8.18 -11.07 -16.02
CA TRP A 114 8.70 -12.07 -15.09
C TRP A 114 8.41 -11.79 -13.62
N TRP A 115 8.24 -10.52 -13.26
CA TRP A 115 8.10 -10.06 -11.86
C TRP A 115 6.79 -9.37 -11.56
N THR A 116 5.96 -9.17 -12.57
CA THR A 116 4.88 -8.18 -12.55
C THR A 116 3.55 -8.86 -12.85
N GLN A 117 3.39 -10.06 -12.30
CA GLN A 117 2.31 -10.99 -12.57
C GLN A 117 1.30 -11.06 -11.42
N ASN A 118 1.75 -10.92 -10.18
CA ASN A 118 0.92 -11.16 -9.00
C ASN A 118 0.38 -9.85 -8.43
N PHE A 119 -0.93 -9.77 -8.25
CA PHE A 119 -1.62 -8.67 -7.60
C PHE A 119 -2.28 -9.16 -6.30
N PHE A 120 -1.88 -8.58 -5.18
CA PHE A 120 -2.28 -9.02 -3.84
C PHE A 120 -2.96 -7.90 -3.05
N GLY A 121 -3.88 -8.27 -2.18
CA GLY A 121 -4.38 -7.45 -1.09
C GLY A 121 -3.75 -7.87 0.24
N ALA A 122 -3.37 -6.92 1.08
CA ALA A 122 -2.89 -7.17 2.43
C ALA A 122 -3.75 -6.43 3.46
N LEU A 123 -4.49 -7.18 4.27
CA LEU A 123 -5.29 -6.65 5.37
C LEU A 123 -4.43 -6.63 6.65
N THR A 124 -4.45 -5.52 7.38
CA THR A 124 -3.67 -5.34 8.61
C THR A 124 -4.43 -4.48 9.60
N ASP A 125 -4.17 -4.67 10.90
CA ASP A 125 -4.80 -3.89 11.95
C ASP A 125 -4.04 -2.57 12.21
N LEU A 126 -4.74 -1.60 12.79
CA LEU A 126 -4.17 -0.31 13.10
C LEU A 126 -2.99 -0.41 14.08
N LYS A 127 -2.99 -1.44 14.96
CA LYS A 127 -1.88 -1.72 15.88
C LYS A 127 -0.60 -2.06 15.12
N SER A 128 -0.69 -2.92 14.10
CA SER A 128 0.42 -3.28 13.23
C SER A 128 0.91 -2.08 12.44
N CYS A 129 0.02 -1.25 11.90
CA CYS A 129 0.39 -0.02 11.16
C CYS A 129 1.29 0.93 11.97
N ARG A 130 1.13 0.94 13.30
CA ARG A 130 1.90 1.75 14.25
C ARG A 130 3.16 1.05 14.78
N ALA A 131 3.38 -0.21 14.44
CA ALA A 131 4.47 -1.00 14.97
C ALA A 131 5.82 -0.42 14.51
N ARG A 132 6.74 -0.26 15.46
CA ARG A 132 8.11 0.22 15.18
C ARG A 132 9.08 -0.89 14.77
N ARG A 133 8.67 -2.15 14.94
CA ARG A 133 9.47 -3.33 14.59
C ARG A 133 8.62 -4.29 13.78
N ARG A 134 9.23 -4.93 12.79
CA ARG A 134 8.54 -5.86 11.88
C ARG A 134 7.85 -7.00 12.63
N GLN A 135 8.48 -7.52 13.69
CA GLN A 135 7.96 -8.63 14.50
C GLN A 135 6.74 -8.26 15.36
N ASP A 136 6.43 -6.97 15.50
CA ASP A 136 5.27 -6.49 16.27
C ASP A 136 4.06 -6.20 15.36
N ALA A 137 4.22 -6.38 14.05
CA ALA A 137 3.18 -6.19 13.05
C ALA A 137 2.83 -7.50 12.36
N HIS A 138 1.61 -7.58 11.83
CA HIS A 138 1.17 -8.69 10.99
C HIS A 138 0.28 -8.21 9.85
N THR A 139 0.23 -9.01 8.79
CA THR A 139 -0.64 -8.81 7.63
C THR A 139 -1.25 -10.14 7.25
N ARG A 140 -2.52 -10.13 6.83
CA ARG A 140 -3.14 -11.24 6.11
C ARG A 140 -3.12 -10.93 4.62
N ILE A 141 -2.55 -11.83 3.82
CA ILE A 141 -2.34 -11.61 2.37
C ILE A 141 -3.33 -12.47 1.59
N LEU A 142 -4.10 -11.84 0.71
CA LEU A 142 -5.03 -12.45 -0.23
C LEU A 142 -4.48 -12.28 -1.67
N PRO A 143 -4.29 -13.35 -2.44
CA PRO A 143 -4.08 -13.24 -3.88
C PRO A 143 -5.36 -12.75 -4.56
N ILE A 144 -5.30 -11.61 -5.25
CA ILE A 144 -6.47 -11.03 -5.95
C ILE A 144 -6.47 -11.45 -7.41
N ASP A 145 -5.34 -11.33 -8.11
CA ASP A 145 -5.24 -11.74 -9.51
C ASP A 145 -3.81 -12.14 -9.92
N PHE A 146 -3.71 -12.85 -11.04
CA PHE A 146 -2.49 -13.24 -11.69
C PHE A 146 -2.54 -12.92 -13.19
N ASP A 147 -1.68 -12.02 -13.65
CA ASP A 147 -1.52 -11.65 -15.06
C ASP A 147 -0.72 -12.72 -15.81
N ARG A 148 -1.42 -13.47 -16.64
CA ARG A 148 -0.87 -14.60 -17.42
C ARG A 148 -0.13 -14.16 -18.67
N HIS A 149 -0.15 -12.87 -19.01
CA HIS A 149 0.50 -12.36 -20.21
C HIS A 149 2.02 -12.45 -20.11
N LEU A 150 2.70 -12.78 -21.22
CA LEU A 150 4.17 -12.88 -21.27
C LEU A 150 4.87 -11.55 -20.93
N GLU A 151 4.19 -10.45 -21.21
CA GLU A 151 4.59 -9.08 -20.88
C GLU A 151 3.75 -8.49 -19.74
N SER A 152 3.30 -9.34 -18.80
CA SER A 152 2.49 -8.93 -17.64
C SER A 152 3.02 -7.65 -16.99
N ASP A 153 2.12 -6.76 -16.56
CA ASP A 153 2.49 -5.51 -15.88
C ASP A 153 1.41 -5.08 -14.88
N THR A 154 0.88 -6.04 -14.13
CA THR A 154 -0.27 -5.84 -13.23
C THR A 154 0.06 -5.02 -11.98
N GLY A 155 -0.91 -4.41 -11.31
CA GLY A 155 -0.73 -3.84 -9.97
C GLY A 155 -0.57 -2.32 -9.92
N TYR A 156 -0.96 -1.60 -10.98
CA TYR A 156 -1.35 -0.20 -10.83
C TYR A 156 -2.81 -0.19 -10.41
N SER A 157 -3.04 0.08 -9.13
CA SER A 157 -4.35 -0.12 -8.52
C SER A 157 -4.88 1.14 -7.85
N GLY A 158 -6.17 1.11 -7.55
CA GLY A 158 -6.89 2.03 -6.68
C GLY A 158 -8.10 1.30 -6.15
N TRP A 159 -8.60 1.69 -4.98
CA TRP A 159 -9.76 1.03 -4.39
C TRP A 159 -10.53 1.96 -3.47
N VAL A 160 -11.78 1.60 -3.21
CA VAL A 160 -12.68 2.27 -2.26
C VAL A 160 -13.43 1.22 -1.44
N CYS A 161 -13.83 1.56 -0.22
CA CYS A 161 -14.83 0.81 0.54
C CYS A 161 -16.16 1.57 0.47
N PHE A 162 -17.23 0.91 0.06
CA PHE A 162 -18.58 1.45 0.05
C PHE A 162 -19.27 1.25 1.41
N ASP A 163 -20.35 2.00 1.64
CA ASP A 163 -21.09 2.01 2.91
C ASP A 163 -21.75 0.66 3.24
N ASP A 164 -21.96 -0.20 2.25
CA ASP A 164 -22.47 -1.55 2.41
C ASP A 164 -21.38 -2.59 2.75
N GLY A 165 -20.13 -2.15 2.85
CA GLY A 165 -18.98 -3.00 3.15
C GLY A 165 -18.32 -3.63 1.93
N GLU A 166 -18.79 -3.35 0.71
CA GLU A 166 -18.10 -3.76 -0.51
C GLU A 166 -16.78 -2.99 -0.66
N ILE A 167 -15.68 -3.72 -0.82
CA ILE A 167 -14.38 -3.20 -1.20
C ILE A 167 -14.24 -3.36 -2.71
N TYR A 168 -14.32 -2.26 -3.44
CA TYR A 168 -14.18 -2.28 -4.89
C TYR A 168 -12.78 -1.85 -5.31
N VAL A 169 -12.05 -2.77 -5.92
CA VAL A 169 -10.67 -2.58 -6.37
C VAL A 169 -10.65 -2.48 -7.89
N VAL A 170 -9.91 -1.52 -8.42
CA VAL A 170 -9.53 -1.48 -9.84
C VAL A 170 -8.05 -1.72 -10.02
N ASN A 171 -7.69 -2.43 -11.08
CA ASN A 171 -6.30 -2.77 -11.39
C ASN A 171 -6.04 -2.72 -12.89
N TYR A 172 -4.90 -2.15 -13.28
CA TYR A 172 -4.35 -2.32 -14.62
C TYR A 172 -3.80 -3.74 -14.80
N ILE A 173 -4.15 -4.41 -15.89
CA ILE A 173 -3.70 -5.77 -16.21
C ILE A 173 -3.68 -6.01 -17.74
N LEU A 174 -2.79 -6.87 -18.25
CA LEU A 174 -2.82 -7.32 -19.64
C LEU A 174 -3.69 -8.58 -19.78
N ASP A 175 -3.24 -9.66 -19.14
CA ASP A 175 -3.89 -10.97 -19.09
C ASP A 175 -4.33 -11.50 -20.47
N ASP A 176 -5.62 -11.53 -20.74
CA ASP A 176 -6.24 -12.18 -21.91
C ASP A 176 -6.81 -11.21 -22.95
N ALA A 177 -6.62 -9.90 -22.76
CA ALA A 177 -7.12 -8.89 -23.69
C ALA A 177 -6.08 -8.50 -24.76
N PRO A 178 -6.49 -8.05 -25.96
CA PRO A 178 -5.56 -7.60 -27.00
C PRO A 178 -4.71 -6.38 -26.62
N LYS A 179 -5.12 -5.65 -25.57
CA LYS A 179 -4.43 -4.50 -24.98
C LYS A 179 -4.64 -4.55 -23.48
N ALA A 180 -3.80 -3.80 -22.75
CA ALA A 180 -4.02 -3.62 -21.33
C ALA A 180 -5.41 -3.06 -21.02
N GLN A 181 -5.97 -3.53 -19.92
CA GLN A 181 -7.32 -3.26 -19.47
C GLN A 181 -7.31 -2.88 -17.99
N ILE A 182 -8.37 -2.18 -17.57
CA ILE A 182 -8.67 -1.97 -16.16
C ILE A 182 -9.69 -3.02 -15.76
N ARG A 183 -9.33 -3.89 -14.83
CA ARG A 183 -10.20 -4.94 -14.27
C ARG A 183 -10.67 -4.51 -12.89
N GLY A 184 -11.97 -4.67 -12.65
CA GLY A 184 -12.59 -4.45 -11.35
C GLY A 184 -12.72 -5.76 -10.57
N TYR A 185 -12.56 -5.69 -9.25
CA TYR A 185 -12.76 -6.80 -8.31
C TYR A 185 -13.62 -6.30 -7.17
N SER A 186 -14.67 -7.04 -6.88
CA SER A 186 -15.54 -6.84 -5.72
C SER A 186 -15.09 -7.81 -4.64
N LEU A 187 -14.72 -7.28 -3.47
CA LEU A 187 -14.25 -8.03 -2.32
C LEU A 187 -15.02 -7.61 -1.08
N HIS A 188 -15.07 -8.47 -0.08
CA HIS A 188 -15.56 -8.17 1.26
C HIS A 188 -14.55 -8.63 2.31
N LEU A 189 -14.68 -8.15 3.55
CA LEU A 189 -13.81 -8.60 4.65
C LEU A 189 -13.85 -10.12 4.85
N GLU A 190 -14.95 -10.78 4.50
CA GLU A 190 -15.11 -12.23 4.55
C GLU A 190 -14.17 -12.99 3.61
N ASP A 191 -13.75 -12.39 2.50
CA ASP A 191 -12.75 -12.98 1.60
C ASP A 191 -11.37 -13.07 2.28
N PHE A 192 -11.09 -12.18 3.23
CA PHE A 192 -9.87 -12.22 4.02
C PHE A 192 -10.02 -13.11 5.25
N ARG A 193 -11.17 -13.06 5.94
CA ARG A 193 -11.38 -13.79 7.20
C ARG A 193 -12.82 -14.23 7.35
N LEU A 194 -13.02 -15.50 7.67
CA LEU A 194 -14.31 -15.95 8.16
C LEU A 194 -14.53 -15.40 9.58
N GLU A 195 -15.69 -14.83 9.84
CA GLU A 195 -16.09 -14.54 11.21
C GLU A 195 -16.24 -15.86 11.97
N GLY A 196 -15.58 -15.95 13.13
CA GLY A 196 -15.60 -17.17 13.91
C GLY A 196 -17.02 -17.45 14.41
N THR A 197 -17.58 -18.60 14.01
CA THR A 197 -18.41 -19.35 14.95
C THR A 197 -17.54 -19.54 16.19
N ARG A 198 -17.90 -18.88 17.30
CA ARG A 198 -17.20 -18.98 18.58
C ARG A 198 -16.88 -20.46 18.85
N ARG A 199 -15.60 -20.78 19.01
CA ARG A 199 -15.18 -22.02 19.70
C ARG A 199 -15.23 -21.80 21.19
#